data_AF-A0A2T0BEJ6-F1
#
_entry.id   AF-A0A2T0BEJ6-F1
#
_cell.length_a   1.000
_cell.length_b   1.000
_cell.length_c   1.000
_cell.angle_alpha   90.00
_cell.angle_beta   90.00
_cell.angle_gamma   90.00
#
_symmetry.space_group_name_H-M   'P 1'
#
loop_
_entity.id
_entity.type
_entity.pdbx_description
1 polymer ?
#
loop_
_entity_poly.entity_id
_entity_poly.type
_entity_poly.pdbx_seq_one_letter_code
_entity_poly.pdbx_strand_id
1 'polypeptide(L)'
;MKFIILKKKQLFNVSVVIILIILLLLLILPLDTPESENVFNPIDINKNLSSDFTGDGKDDILEVISKNDKKDIKITVNNKAFFLSELILDNILCDDVSWWPLKVYVKEISRNTTPEIMIQGTKNKKPVTYLFTWNEDNFVNIYEASKNIFGILNSSGNRTPQCYNINSFSGIPSLYSFMVLDNEILDITKDCKPIFNLEIIQTFIDLVQKDYELEEIPDIFKESIDTKELAALWNLDKEQNSYSFQDAFFYDENINANGNITSLKWRLTFEKYVKDKDDSSKTELVIYVTFEKIIENSYKISSFYIQ
;
A
#
# COMPACT_ATOMS: atom_id res chain seq x y z
N MET A 1 37.07 -58.12 -6.58
CA MET A 1 36.01 -57.34 -5.89
C MET A 1 36.59 -56.83 -4.57
N LYS A 2 36.72 -55.52 -4.36
CA LYS A 2 37.21 -54.96 -3.09
C LYS A 2 36.00 -54.63 -2.21
N PHE A 3 35.88 -55.32 -1.08
CA PHE A 3 34.85 -55.03 -0.07
C PHE A 3 35.41 -54.05 0.96
N ILE A 4 34.68 -52.97 1.23
CA ILE A 4 34.99 -52.02 2.29
C ILE A 4 34.19 -52.44 3.52
N ILE A 5 34.87 -52.90 4.58
CA ILE A 5 34.24 -53.30 5.84
C ILE A 5 34.34 -52.12 6.81
N LEU A 6 33.23 -51.43 7.02
CA LEU A 6 33.12 -50.29 7.96
C LEU A 6 32.72 -50.78 9.36
N LYS A 7 33.46 -50.37 10.39
CA LYS A 7 33.06 -50.63 11.79
C LYS A 7 31.85 -49.76 12.16
N LYS A 8 30.96 -50.23 13.05
CA LYS A 8 29.74 -49.49 13.50
C LYS A 8 29.99 -48.01 13.85
N LYS A 9 31.11 -47.69 14.50
CA LYS A 9 31.49 -46.31 14.85
C LYS A 9 31.84 -45.44 13.63
N GLN A 10 32.40 -46.04 12.58
CA GLN A 10 32.71 -45.35 11.32
C GLN A 10 31.44 -45.11 10.49
N LEU A 11 30.48 -46.04 10.52
CA LEU A 11 29.14 -45.85 9.93
C LEU A 11 28.42 -44.65 10.54
N PHE A 12 28.45 -44.52 11.88
CA PHE A 12 27.86 -43.36 12.56
C PHE A 12 28.50 -42.04 12.14
N ASN A 13 29.84 -41.97 12.12
CA ASN A 13 30.54 -40.76 11.70
C ASN A 13 30.24 -40.38 10.23
N VAL A 14 30.15 -41.36 9.34
CA VAL A 14 29.78 -41.13 7.93
C VAL A 14 28.35 -40.60 7.81
N SER A 15 27.40 -41.13 8.59
CA SER A 15 26.02 -40.62 8.58
C SER A 15 25.92 -39.16 9.05
N VAL A 16 26.70 -38.77 10.07
CA VAL A 16 26.73 -37.37 10.54
C VAL A 16 27.27 -36.43 9.46
N VAL A 17 28.34 -36.82 8.77
CA VAL A 17 28.92 -36.02 7.68
C VAL A 17 27.94 -35.88 6.51
N ILE A 18 27.22 -36.95 6.15
CA ILE A 18 26.20 -36.90 5.10
C ILE A 18 25.06 -35.95 5.47
N ILE A 19 24.56 -35.99 6.71
CA ILE A 19 23.52 -35.07 7.20
C ILE A 19 24.00 -33.61 7.13
N LEU A 20 25.26 -33.35 7.50
CA LEU A 20 25.85 -32.01 7.46
C LEU A 20 25.97 -31.49 6.02
N ILE A 21 26.33 -32.35 5.08
CA ILE A 21 26.37 -32.02 3.64
C ILE A 21 24.96 -31.74 3.11
N ILE A 22 23.95 -32.50 3.52
CA ILE A 22 22.55 -32.26 3.14
C ILE A 22 22.07 -30.90 3.67
N LEU A 23 22.37 -30.56 4.92
CA LEU A 23 22.06 -29.25 5.51
C LEU A 23 22.75 -28.10 4.76
N LEU A 24 24.02 -28.28 4.38
CA LEU A 24 24.75 -27.31 3.56
C LEU A 24 24.15 -27.16 2.16
N LEU A 25 23.71 -28.26 1.54
CA LEU A 25 23.04 -28.22 0.23
C LEU A 25 21.68 -27.51 0.30
N LEU A 26 20.91 -27.72 1.37
CA LEU A 26 19.64 -27.01 1.61
C LEU A 26 19.83 -25.49 1.72
N LEU A 27 20.97 -25.01 2.21
CA LEU A 27 21.31 -23.59 2.27
C LEU A 27 21.67 -22.97 0.90
N ILE A 28 22.04 -23.80 -0.09
CA ILE A 28 22.45 -23.35 -1.44
C ILE A 28 21.27 -23.43 -2.42
N LEU A 29 20.20 -24.16 -2.08
CA LEU A 29 18.99 -24.14 -2.88
C LEU A 29 18.48 -22.70 -2.97
N PRO A 30 18.27 -22.14 -4.18
CA PRO A 30 17.62 -20.86 -4.30
C PRO A 30 16.24 -21.01 -3.66
N LEU A 31 15.98 -20.25 -2.59
CA LEU A 31 14.60 -19.95 -2.26
C LEU A 31 14.08 -19.18 -3.46
N ASP A 32 13.14 -19.76 -4.20
CA ASP A 32 12.29 -18.99 -5.09
C ASP A 32 11.58 -17.98 -4.18
N THR A 33 12.18 -16.80 -4.02
CA THR A 33 11.47 -15.66 -3.48
C THR A 33 10.45 -15.34 -4.56
N PRO A 34 9.14 -15.50 -4.31
CA PRO A 34 8.17 -15.00 -5.27
C PRO A 34 8.54 -13.55 -5.56
N GLU A 35 8.58 -13.17 -6.85
CA GLU A 35 8.70 -11.77 -7.23
C GLU A 35 7.73 -11.01 -6.35
N SER A 36 8.22 -10.08 -5.54
CA SER A 36 7.36 -9.37 -4.61
C SER A 36 6.29 -8.69 -5.45
N GLU A 37 5.07 -9.21 -5.41
CA GLU A 37 3.94 -8.55 -6.05
C GLU A 37 3.92 -7.12 -5.55
N ASN A 38 3.72 -6.19 -6.48
CA ASN A 38 3.93 -4.76 -6.25
C ASN A 38 2.83 -4.24 -5.30
N VAL A 39 3.01 -4.43 -3.98
CA VAL A 39 2.08 -4.07 -2.88
C VAL A 39 1.64 -2.60 -2.94
N PHE A 40 2.41 -1.77 -3.63
CA PHE A 40 2.16 -0.36 -3.76
C PHE A 40 0.97 0.01 -4.65
N ASN A 41 0.71 -0.77 -5.69
CA ASN A 41 -0.40 -0.48 -6.58
C ASN A 41 -1.65 -1.18 -6.07
N PRO A 42 -2.82 -0.52 -6.12
CA PRO A 42 -4.06 -1.22 -5.87
C PRO A 42 -4.23 -2.33 -6.89
N ILE A 43 -4.92 -3.40 -6.51
CA ILE A 43 -5.21 -4.51 -7.41
C ILE A 43 -6.01 -3.99 -8.62
N ASP A 44 -5.85 -4.64 -9.77
CA ASP A 44 -6.66 -4.34 -10.94
C ASP A 44 -8.11 -4.77 -10.68
N ILE A 45 -8.98 -3.80 -10.38
CA ILE A 45 -10.38 -4.03 -10.04
C ILE A 45 -11.20 -4.67 -11.18
N ASN A 46 -10.66 -4.74 -12.40
CA ASN A 46 -11.30 -5.39 -13.54
C ASN A 46 -10.94 -6.88 -13.66
N LYS A 47 -10.06 -7.37 -12.78
CA LYS A 47 -9.62 -8.76 -12.74
C LYS A 47 -9.91 -9.35 -11.38
N ASN A 48 -10.16 -10.65 -11.38
CA ASN A 48 -10.19 -11.41 -10.15
C ASN A 48 -8.76 -11.55 -9.62
N LEU A 49 -8.59 -11.41 -8.30
CA LEU A 49 -7.34 -11.72 -7.62
C LEU A 49 -7.46 -13.11 -6.98
N SER A 50 -6.51 -14.00 -7.29
CA SER A 50 -6.34 -15.31 -6.66
C SER A 50 -5.21 -15.20 -5.65
N SER A 51 -5.48 -15.43 -4.37
CA SER A 51 -4.49 -15.39 -3.28
C SER A 51 -5.04 -16.09 -2.05
N ASP A 52 -4.18 -16.57 -1.16
CA ASP A 52 -4.57 -17.09 0.15
C ASP A 52 -4.96 -15.93 1.08
N PHE A 53 -6.27 -15.69 1.27
CA PHE A 53 -6.78 -14.64 2.17
C PHE A 53 -7.10 -15.19 3.57
N THR A 54 -6.97 -16.50 3.80
CA THR A 54 -7.27 -17.14 5.09
C THR A 54 -6.02 -17.61 5.85
N GLY A 55 -4.88 -17.70 5.16
CA GLY A 55 -3.62 -18.23 5.68
C GLY A 55 -3.59 -19.75 5.76
N ASP A 56 -4.50 -20.45 5.04
CA ASP A 56 -4.62 -21.92 5.07
C ASP A 56 -3.78 -22.63 3.99
N GLY A 57 -3.07 -21.85 3.17
CA GLY A 57 -2.25 -22.30 2.05
C GLY A 57 -3.03 -22.60 0.76
N LYS A 58 -4.32 -22.25 0.68
CA LYS A 58 -5.13 -22.39 -0.53
C LYS A 58 -5.55 -21.04 -1.08
N ASP A 59 -5.61 -20.97 -2.40
CA ASP A 59 -6.08 -19.77 -3.10
C ASP A 59 -7.59 -19.56 -2.92
N ASP A 60 -7.91 -18.33 -2.55
CA ASP A 60 -9.24 -17.75 -2.53
C ASP A 60 -9.40 -16.72 -3.66
N ILE A 61 -10.63 -16.31 -3.96
CA ILE A 61 -10.92 -15.40 -5.08
C ILE A 61 -11.55 -14.11 -4.57
N LEU A 62 -10.91 -12.98 -4.85
CA LEU A 62 -11.45 -11.64 -4.62
C LEU A 62 -11.93 -11.02 -5.94
N GLU A 63 -13.16 -10.53 -5.95
CA GLU A 63 -13.82 -9.89 -7.09
C GLU A 63 -14.42 -8.54 -6.66
N VAL A 64 -14.18 -7.49 -7.44
CA VAL A 64 -14.88 -6.20 -7.26
C VAL A 64 -16.18 -6.24 -8.06
N ILE A 65 -17.31 -6.00 -7.38
CA ILE A 65 -18.65 -6.03 -7.98
C ILE A 65 -19.29 -4.63 -7.95
N SER A 66 -20.13 -4.36 -8.94
CA SER A 66 -20.91 -3.11 -9.03
C SER A 66 -22.41 -3.41 -8.97
N LYS A 67 -23.15 -2.64 -8.17
CA LYS A 67 -24.63 -2.69 -8.13
C LYS A 67 -25.19 -1.32 -7.73
N ASN A 68 -26.10 -0.77 -8.52
CA ASN A 68 -26.81 0.49 -8.23
C ASN A 68 -25.87 1.66 -7.88
N ASP A 69 -24.87 1.92 -8.72
CA ASP A 69 -23.85 2.96 -8.51
C ASP A 69 -23.05 2.81 -7.20
N LYS A 70 -23.01 1.59 -6.64
CA LYS A 70 -22.16 1.20 -5.51
C LYS A 70 -21.20 0.09 -5.93
N LYS A 71 -20.01 0.13 -5.36
CA LYS A 71 -18.99 -0.93 -5.44
C LYS A 71 -18.99 -1.73 -4.14
N ASP A 72 -18.75 -3.03 -4.28
CA ASP A 72 -18.52 -3.93 -3.16
C ASP A 72 -17.43 -4.95 -3.55
N ILE A 73 -16.94 -5.70 -2.57
CA ILE A 73 -15.92 -6.73 -2.74
C ILE A 73 -16.49 -8.04 -2.27
N LYS A 74 -16.48 -9.01 -3.18
CA LYS A 74 -16.85 -10.39 -2.93
C LYS A 74 -15.59 -11.23 -2.80
N ILE A 75 -15.46 -11.95 -1.70
CA ILE A 75 -14.38 -12.91 -1.48
C ILE A 75 -14.99 -14.30 -1.42
N THR A 76 -14.47 -15.23 -2.23
CA THR A 76 -14.93 -16.61 -2.27
C THR A 76 -13.87 -17.52 -1.66
N VAL A 77 -14.18 -18.10 -0.50
CA VAL A 77 -13.34 -19.03 0.26
C VAL A 77 -14.06 -20.38 0.31
N ASN A 78 -13.46 -21.46 -0.19
CA ASN A 78 -14.03 -22.81 -0.14
C ASN A 78 -15.53 -22.88 -0.57
N ASN A 79 -15.90 -22.21 -1.67
CA ASN A 79 -17.28 -22.07 -2.20
C ASN A 79 -18.26 -21.24 -1.34
N LYS A 80 -17.80 -20.60 -0.25
CA LYS A 80 -18.57 -19.63 0.52
C LYS A 80 -18.20 -18.22 0.07
N ALA A 81 -19.22 -17.42 -0.24
CA ALA A 81 -19.04 -16.01 -0.62
C ALA A 81 -19.22 -15.11 0.61
N PHE A 82 -18.31 -14.14 0.75
CA PHE A 82 -18.34 -13.09 1.75
C PHE A 82 -18.38 -11.74 1.03
N PHE A 83 -19.24 -10.83 1.49
CA PHE A 83 -19.35 -9.49 0.94
C PHE A 83 -18.86 -8.50 1.99
N LEU A 84 -17.83 -7.70 1.66
CA LEU A 84 -17.23 -6.79 2.65
C LEU A 84 -18.22 -5.69 3.08
N SER A 85 -19.16 -5.30 2.22
CA SER A 85 -20.23 -4.39 2.61
C SER A 85 -21.10 -4.92 3.75
N GLU A 86 -21.34 -6.23 3.86
CA GLU A 86 -22.16 -6.83 4.94
C GLU A 86 -21.48 -6.75 6.31
N LEU A 87 -20.19 -6.39 6.34
CA LEU A 87 -19.37 -6.30 7.55
C LEU A 87 -19.25 -4.86 8.07
N ILE A 88 -19.99 -3.91 7.48
CA ILE A 88 -20.03 -2.50 7.89
C ILE A 88 -21.47 -2.04 8.14
N LEU A 89 -21.64 -0.97 8.93
CA LEU A 89 -22.92 -0.62 9.53
C LEU A 89 -24.06 -0.34 8.53
N ASP A 90 -23.76 0.31 7.40
CA ASP A 90 -24.75 0.78 6.43
C ASP A 90 -24.84 -0.11 5.18
N ASN A 91 -24.12 -1.24 5.14
CA ASN A 91 -24.05 -2.15 4.00
C ASN A 91 -23.66 -1.49 2.67
N ILE A 92 -22.89 -0.39 2.71
CA ILE A 92 -22.42 0.32 1.51
C ILE A 92 -20.93 0.56 1.62
N LEU A 93 -20.14 -0.20 0.85
CA LEU A 93 -18.68 -0.10 0.89
C LEU A 93 -18.20 1.21 0.27
N CYS A 94 -18.46 1.43 -1.03
CA CYS A 94 -18.10 2.65 -1.77
C CYS A 94 -19.11 2.98 -2.87
N ASP A 95 -19.11 4.24 -3.32
CA ASP A 95 -19.80 4.67 -4.54
C ASP A 95 -18.99 4.22 -5.78
N ASP A 96 -19.70 3.91 -6.86
CA ASP A 96 -19.12 3.56 -8.17
C ASP A 96 -18.89 4.83 -8.99
N VAL A 97 -17.72 5.45 -8.81
CA VAL A 97 -17.38 6.73 -9.43
C VAL A 97 -16.04 6.61 -10.16
N SER A 98 -16.06 6.82 -11.48
CA SER A 98 -14.90 6.61 -12.36
C SER A 98 -13.71 7.55 -12.07
N TRP A 99 -14.00 8.76 -11.60
CA TRP A 99 -12.98 9.76 -11.30
C TRP A 99 -12.42 9.64 -9.88
N TRP A 100 -13.05 8.85 -9.00
CA TRP A 100 -12.56 8.49 -7.66
C TRP A 100 -12.81 7.00 -7.39
N PRO A 101 -12.15 6.11 -8.13
CA PRO A 101 -12.45 4.69 -8.07
C PRO A 101 -12.04 4.09 -6.72
N LEU A 102 -12.76 3.03 -6.34
CA LEU A 102 -12.38 2.15 -5.23
C LEU A 102 -11.01 1.52 -5.52
N LYS A 103 -10.16 1.50 -4.51
CA LYS A 103 -8.81 0.97 -4.50
C LYS A 103 -8.74 -0.11 -3.43
N VAL A 104 -8.22 -1.27 -3.80
CA VAL A 104 -8.02 -2.40 -2.89
C VAL A 104 -6.53 -2.69 -2.82
N TYR A 105 -6.00 -2.77 -1.61
CA TYR A 105 -4.64 -3.21 -1.35
C TYR A 105 -4.71 -4.47 -0.47
N VAL A 106 -3.83 -5.42 -0.73
CA VAL A 106 -3.74 -6.66 0.04
C VAL A 106 -2.31 -6.78 0.57
N LYS A 107 -2.17 -6.89 1.88
CA LYS A 107 -0.85 -7.01 2.51
C LYS A 107 -0.96 -7.60 3.90
N GLU A 108 -0.09 -8.55 4.20
CA GLU A 108 0.21 -8.98 5.57
C GLU A 108 0.87 -7.83 6.34
N ILE A 109 0.13 -7.23 7.27
CA ILE A 109 0.59 -6.16 8.18
C ILE A 109 0.63 -6.62 9.64
N SER A 110 -0.10 -7.67 10.02
CA SER A 110 -0.11 -8.19 11.39
C SER A 110 0.98 -9.21 11.71
N ARG A 111 1.80 -9.61 10.72
CA ARG A 111 2.84 -10.65 10.85
C ARG A 111 2.31 -12.04 11.21
N ASN A 112 1.06 -12.32 10.85
CA ASN A 112 0.49 -13.66 10.88
C ASN A 112 0.54 -14.27 9.47
N THR A 113 -0.13 -15.40 9.24
CA THR A 113 -0.18 -16.02 7.91
C THR A 113 -1.22 -15.40 6.99
N THR A 114 -1.94 -14.36 7.43
CA THR A 114 -3.20 -13.96 6.81
C THR A 114 -3.14 -12.50 6.38
N PRO A 115 -3.24 -12.18 5.08
CA PRO A 115 -3.11 -10.81 4.63
C PRO A 115 -4.35 -9.98 5.00
N GLU A 116 -4.13 -8.72 5.35
CA GLU A 116 -5.21 -7.76 5.51
C GLU A 116 -5.61 -7.13 4.18
N ILE A 117 -6.90 -6.80 4.08
CA ILE A 117 -7.51 -6.18 2.90
C ILE A 117 -7.85 -4.73 3.25
N MET A 118 -7.17 -3.79 2.60
CA MET A 118 -7.34 -2.36 2.78
C MET A 118 -8.13 -1.77 1.63
N ILE A 119 -9.18 -1.03 1.95
CA ILE A 119 -10.02 -0.36 0.96
C ILE A 119 -9.87 1.14 1.12
N GLN A 120 -9.60 1.85 0.02
CA GLN A 120 -9.77 3.29 -0.08
C GLN A 120 -10.77 3.62 -1.18
N GLY A 121 -11.66 4.57 -0.93
CA GLY A 121 -12.60 5.00 -1.94
C GLY A 121 -13.44 6.18 -1.47
N THR A 122 -14.61 6.34 -2.06
CA THR A 122 -15.53 7.44 -1.77
C THR A 122 -16.91 6.92 -1.39
N LYS A 123 -17.54 7.55 -0.41
CA LYS A 123 -18.93 7.33 -0.02
C LYS A 123 -19.59 8.68 0.23
N ASN A 124 -20.62 9.01 -0.55
CA ASN A 124 -21.29 10.31 -0.54
C ASN A 124 -20.30 11.48 -0.73
N LYS A 125 -19.38 11.35 -1.69
CA LYS A 125 -18.30 12.32 -1.98
C LYS A 125 -17.31 12.57 -0.83
N LYS A 126 -17.26 11.68 0.15
CA LYS A 126 -16.30 11.73 1.26
C LYS A 126 -15.36 10.55 1.19
N PRO A 127 -14.08 10.72 1.56
CA PRO A 127 -13.15 9.60 1.60
C PRO A 127 -13.59 8.60 2.66
N VAL A 128 -13.41 7.32 2.33
CA VAL A 128 -13.55 6.20 3.26
C VAL A 128 -12.31 5.32 3.17
N THR A 129 -11.86 4.85 4.32
CA THR A 129 -10.81 3.85 4.45
C THR A 129 -11.34 2.73 5.34
N TYR A 130 -11.18 1.48 4.90
CA TYR A 130 -11.52 0.30 5.67
C TYR A 130 -10.33 -0.66 5.74
N LEU A 131 -10.27 -1.46 6.82
CA LEU A 131 -9.31 -2.56 6.98
C LEU A 131 -10.05 -3.81 7.42
N PHE A 132 -9.96 -4.87 6.63
CA PHE A 132 -10.54 -6.17 6.94
C PHE A 132 -9.44 -7.19 7.19
N THR A 133 -9.68 -8.09 8.14
CA THR A 133 -8.84 -9.26 8.38
C THR A 133 -9.73 -10.52 8.43
N TRP A 134 -9.12 -11.67 8.19
CA TRP A 134 -9.74 -12.95 8.42
C TRP A 134 -9.54 -13.38 9.88
N ASN A 135 -10.63 -13.72 10.54
CA ASN A 135 -10.63 -14.20 11.92
C ASN A 135 -11.43 -15.51 12.00
N GLU A 136 -10.73 -16.60 12.30
CA GLU A 136 -11.27 -17.96 12.39
C GLU A 136 -11.96 -18.42 11.10
N ASP A 137 -13.28 -18.18 10.98
CA ASP A 137 -14.15 -18.63 9.88
C ASP A 137 -14.83 -17.48 9.12
N ASN A 138 -14.44 -16.23 9.40
CA ASN A 138 -15.08 -15.06 8.81
C ASN A 138 -14.14 -13.87 8.62
N PHE A 139 -14.48 -12.99 7.68
CA PHE A 139 -13.88 -11.67 7.59
C PHE A 139 -14.51 -10.74 8.64
N VAL A 140 -13.68 -9.85 9.18
CA VAL A 140 -14.10 -8.82 10.15
C VAL A 140 -13.52 -7.47 9.75
N ASN A 141 -14.32 -6.41 9.86
CA ASN A 141 -13.84 -5.05 9.75
C ASN A 141 -13.17 -4.64 11.07
N ILE A 142 -11.88 -4.38 11.04
CA ILE A 142 -11.12 -3.96 12.23
C ILE A 142 -10.86 -2.44 12.25
N TYR A 143 -10.98 -1.75 11.12
CA TYR A 143 -10.77 -0.32 11.01
C TYR A 143 -11.73 0.35 10.04
N GLU A 144 -12.33 1.46 10.45
CA GLU A 144 -13.08 2.34 9.55
C GLU A 144 -12.74 3.81 9.87
N ALA A 145 -12.47 4.61 8.83
CA ALA A 145 -12.23 6.03 9.00
C ALA A 145 -12.63 6.83 7.76
N SER A 146 -13.06 8.08 7.97
CA SER A 146 -13.26 9.07 6.90
C SER A 146 -12.03 9.98 6.74
N LYS A 147 -10.92 9.37 6.32
CA LYS A 147 -9.68 10.08 6.00
C LYS A 147 -9.14 9.58 4.66
N ASN A 148 -8.36 10.43 4.01
CA ASN A 148 -7.97 10.23 2.61
C ASN A 148 -6.51 9.86 2.40
N ILE A 149 -5.65 9.91 3.42
CA ILE A 149 -4.28 9.42 3.33
C ILE A 149 -4.16 8.18 4.19
N PHE A 150 -3.74 7.07 3.60
CA PHE A 150 -3.37 5.86 4.32
C PHE A 150 -1.95 5.46 3.94
N GLY A 151 -1.20 4.85 4.86
CA GLY A 151 0.10 4.32 4.50
C GLY A 151 0.65 3.37 5.53
N ILE A 152 1.65 2.61 5.11
CA ILE A 152 2.29 1.58 5.91
C ILE A 152 3.79 1.83 5.92
N LEU A 153 4.37 1.93 7.11
CA LEU A 153 5.81 1.96 7.28
C LEU A 153 6.30 0.66 7.90
N ASN A 154 7.58 0.35 7.67
CA ASN A 154 8.21 -0.91 8.06
C ASN A 154 7.54 -2.15 7.41
N SER A 155 7.01 -1.99 6.20
CA SER A 155 6.30 -3.04 5.44
C SER A 155 7.22 -4.10 4.83
N SER A 156 8.50 -3.78 4.66
CA SER A 156 9.49 -4.62 3.96
C SER A 156 10.60 -5.20 4.86
N GLY A 157 10.60 -4.86 6.16
CA GLY A 157 11.66 -5.22 7.11
C GLY A 157 11.27 -6.26 8.16
N ASN A 158 12.10 -6.41 9.20
CA ASN A 158 11.83 -7.28 10.36
C ASN A 158 11.06 -6.59 11.51
N ARG A 159 10.63 -5.34 11.31
CA ARG A 159 9.84 -4.60 12.30
C ARG A 159 8.34 -4.75 12.02
N THR A 160 7.51 -4.77 13.05
CA THR A 160 6.05 -4.79 12.88
C THR A 160 5.62 -3.59 12.02
N PRO A 161 4.86 -3.85 10.93
CA PRO A 161 4.29 -2.79 10.12
C PRO A 161 3.46 -1.81 10.95
N GLN A 162 3.58 -0.53 10.63
CA GLN A 162 2.85 0.54 11.29
C GLN A 162 1.96 1.22 10.26
N CYS A 163 0.67 1.26 10.53
CA CYS A 163 -0.31 1.95 9.72
C CYS A 163 -0.44 3.40 10.18
N TYR A 164 -0.69 4.28 9.20
CA TYR A 164 -0.88 5.70 9.40
C TYR A 164 -2.11 6.12 8.58
N ASN A 165 -3.06 6.78 9.23
CA ASN A 165 -4.23 7.32 8.56
C ASN A 165 -4.43 8.79 8.93
N ILE A 166 -4.39 9.65 7.92
CA ILE A 166 -4.38 11.11 8.04
C ILE A 166 -5.42 11.69 7.10
N ASN A 167 -6.05 12.78 7.52
CA ASN A 167 -6.88 13.60 6.66
C ASN A 167 -6.07 14.82 6.20
N SER A 168 -5.85 14.95 4.88
CA SER A 168 -5.04 16.04 4.31
C SER A 168 -5.58 17.43 4.67
N PHE A 169 -6.90 17.59 4.83
CA PHE A 169 -7.52 18.88 5.16
C PHE A 169 -7.23 19.35 6.58
N SER A 170 -6.92 18.42 7.49
CA SER A 170 -6.60 18.75 8.90
C SER A 170 -5.16 18.43 9.28
N GLY A 171 -4.39 17.78 8.41
CA GLY A 171 -2.96 17.52 8.58
C GLY A 171 -2.63 16.67 9.81
N ILE A 172 -1.47 16.92 10.42
CA ILE A 172 -0.93 16.18 11.59
C ILE A 172 -1.94 16.05 12.75
N PRO A 173 -2.74 17.07 13.12
CA PRO A 173 -3.79 16.93 14.14
C PRO A 173 -4.78 15.77 13.91
N SER A 174 -4.96 15.33 12.66
CA SER A 174 -5.83 14.21 12.31
C SER A 174 -5.12 12.86 12.26
N LEU A 175 -3.81 12.82 12.54
CA LEU A 175 -3.03 11.58 12.51
C LEU A 175 -3.61 10.55 13.48
N TYR A 176 -3.86 9.37 12.95
CA TYR A 176 -4.05 8.16 13.74
C TYR A 176 -3.05 7.13 13.25
N SER A 177 -2.26 6.58 14.17
CA SER A 177 -1.30 5.53 13.85
C SER A 177 -1.57 4.32 14.71
N PHE A 178 -1.48 3.15 14.10
CA PHE A 178 -1.76 1.88 14.77
C PHE A 178 -0.89 0.75 14.22
N MET A 179 -0.79 -0.32 14.99
CA MET A 179 -0.33 -1.63 14.52
C MET A 179 -1.51 -2.61 14.58
N VAL A 180 -1.49 -3.64 13.72
CA VAL A 180 -2.41 -4.77 13.83
C VAL A 180 -1.67 -5.90 14.52
N LEU A 181 -2.21 -6.42 15.61
CA LEU A 181 -1.65 -7.52 16.38
C LEU A 181 -2.77 -8.50 16.68
N ASP A 182 -2.61 -9.77 16.30
CA ASP A 182 -3.59 -10.82 16.53
C ASP A 182 -5.02 -10.41 16.12
N ASN A 183 -5.16 -9.83 14.92
CA ASN A 183 -6.42 -9.31 14.37
C ASN A 183 -7.06 -8.13 15.14
N GLU A 184 -6.34 -7.50 16.06
CA GLU A 184 -6.79 -6.31 16.80
C GLU A 184 -5.91 -5.09 16.52
N ILE A 185 -6.50 -3.90 16.72
CA ILE A 185 -5.81 -2.62 16.56
C ILE A 185 -5.17 -2.19 17.86
N LEU A 186 -3.85 -1.95 17.81
CA LEU A 186 -3.10 -1.27 18.86
C LEU A 186 -2.83 0.18 18.43
N ASP A 187 -3.46 1.15 19.10
CA ASP A 187 -3.19 2.57 18.90
C ASP A 187 -1.78 2.93 19.39
N ILE A 188 -0.97 3.49 18.49
CA ILE A 188 0.40 3.95 18.75
C ILE A 188 0.58 5.43 18.40
N THR A 189 -0.50 6.19 18.24
CA THR A 189 -0.47 7.58 17.76
C THR A 189 0.46 8.46 18.59
N LYS A 190 0.50 8.26 19.91
CA LYS A 190 1.36 9.03 20.83
C LYS A 190 2.83 8.62 20.82
N ASP A 191 3.11 7.39 20.40
CA ASP A 191 4.44 6.79 20.41
C ASP A 191 5.09 6.77 19.01
N CYS A 192 4.31 7.11 17.97
CA CYS A 192 4.81 7.14 16.60
C CYS A 192 5.70 8.37 16.36
N LYS A 193 6.73 8.19 15.54
CA LYS A 193 7.53 9.32 15.06
C LYS A 193 6.73 10.08 14.00
N PRO A 194 6.91 11.42 13.88
CA PRO A 194 6.27 12.18 12.82
C PRO A 194 6.56 11.58 11.44
N ILE A 195 5.57 11.59 10.56
CA ILE A 195 5.77 11.25 9.16
C ILE A 195 6.64 12.34 8.53
N PHE A 196 7.92 12.04 8.35
CA PHE A 196 8.98 13.03 8.05
C PHE A 196 8.77 13.82 6.75
N ASN A 197 7.88 13.39 5.88
CA ASN A 197 7.65 14.00 4.58
C ASN A 197 6.21 14.51 4.37
N LEU A 198 5.38 14.54 5.43
CA LEU A 198 3.97 14.93 5.30
C LEU A 198 3.81 16.40 4.86
N GLU A 199 4.63 17.32 5.36
CA GLU A 199 4.59 18.73 4.95
C GLU A 199 5.02 18.89 3.48
N ILE A 200 6.00 18.10 3.04
CA ILE A 200 6.54 18.15 1.69
C ILE A 200 5.51 17.62 0.69
N ILE A 201 4.86 16.49 1.01
CA ILE A 201 3.78 15.95 0.15
C ILE A 201 2.57 16.86 0.15
N GLN A 202 2.22 17.52 1.27
CA GLN A 202 1.14 18.51 1.28
C GLN A 202 1.47 19.68 0.37
N THR A 203 2.71 20.18 0.40
CA THR A 203 3.18 21.24 -0.51
C THR A 203 3.12 20.80 -1.98
N PHE A 204 3.47 19.54 -2.27
CA PHE A 204 3.34 18.97 -3.61
C PHE A 204 1.87 18.84 -4.06
N ILE A 205 0.98 18.41 -3.17
CA ILE A 205 -0.47 18.36 -3.43
C ILE A 205 -0.98 19.76 -3.74
N ASP A 206 -0.63 20.74 -2.92
CA ASP A 206 -1.04 22.13 -3.11
C ASP A 206 -0.53 22.67 -4.45
N LEU A 207 0.71 22.35 -4.84
CA LEU A 207 1.30 22.70 -6.13
C LEU A 207 0.49 22.18 -7.33
N VAL A 208 -0.02 20.94 -7.25
CA VAL A 208 -0.84 20.33 -8.31
C VAL A 208 -2.24 20.97 -8.36
N GLN A 209 -2.82 21.29 -7.20
CA GLN A 209 -4.17 21.87 -7.10
C GLN A 209 -4.27 23.36 -7.46
N LYS A 210 -3.15 24.09 -7.55
CA LYS A 210 -3.17 25.48 -7.98
C LYS A 210 -3.86 25.64 -9.33
N ASP A 211 -4.57 26.74 -9.49
CA ASP A 211 -5.25 27.11 -10.73
C ASP A 211 -4.36 27.88 -11.72
N TYR A 212 -3.09 28.06 -11.38
CA TYR A 212 -2.05 28.70 -12.19
C TYR A 212 -0.72 27.95 -12.09
N GLU A 213 0.17 28.18 -13.05
CA GLU A 213 1.54 27.68 -13.01
C GLU A 213 2.44 28.58 -12.16
N LEU A 214 3.33 27.98 -11.38
CA LEU A 214 4.27 28.75 -10.57
C LEU A 214 5.41 29.33 -11.41
N GLU A 215 5.82 30.54 -11.05
CA GLU A 215 7.04 31.17 -11.56
C GLU A 215 8.29 30.48 -10.99
N GLU A 216 8.24 30.03 -9.73
CA GLU A 216 9.34 29.35 -9.04
C GLU A 216 8.88 28.04 -8.40
N ILE A 217 9.72 27.01 -8.53
CA ILE A 217 9.47 25.69 -7.95
C ILE A 217 9.82 25.72 -6.45
N PRO A 218 8.94 25.21 -5.55
CA PRO A 218 9.22 25.17 -4.11
C PRO A 218 10.40 24.25 -3.78
N ASP A 219 11.08 24.51 -2.65
CA ASP A 219 12.22 23.71 -2.16
C ASP A 219 11.81 22.36 -1.53
N ILE A 220 11.06 21.57 -2.30
CA ILE A 220 10.59 20.23 -1.94
C ILE A 220 11.28 19.12 -2.74
N PHE A 221 11.96 19.50 -3.83
CA PHE A 221 12.63 18.58 -4.75
C PHE A 221 14.12 18.50 -4.46
N LYS A 222 14.70 17.33 -4.69
CA LYS A 222 16.15 17.13 -4.66
C LYS A 222 16.77 17.94 -5.80
N GLU A 223 17.94 18.55 -5.56
CA GLU A 223 18.67 19.32 -6.59
C GLU A 223 18.97 18.52 -7.87
N SER A 224 19.06 17.20 -7.74
CA SER A 224 19.35 16.28 -8.84
C SER A 224 18.10 15.72 -9.55
N ILE A 225 16.90 16.25 -9.31
CA ILE A 225 15.67 15.77 -9.96
C ILE A 225 15.76 15.97 -11.49
N ASP A 226 15.19 15.04 -12.26
CA ASP A 226 15.17 15.16 -13.72
C ASP A 226 14.32 16.36 -14.15
N THR A 227 14.87 17.22 -15.00
CA THR A 227 14.18 18.39 -15.55
C THR A 227 12.95 18.00 -16.36
N LYS A 228 12.93 16.80 -16.97
CA LYS A 228 11.76 16.27 -17.67
C LYS A 228 10.63 15.90 -16.72
N GLU A 229 10.96 15.37 -15.54
CA GLU A 229 9.96 15.08 -14.52
C GLU A 229 9.35 16.41 -14.02
N LEU A 230 10.19 17.40 -13.69
CA LEU A 230 9.70 18.74 -13.36
C LEU A 230 8.82 19.33 -14.46
N ALA A 231 9.22 19.20 -15.73
CA ALA A 231 8.44 19.68 -16.88
C ALA A 231 7.02 19.08 -16.93
N ALA A 232 6.81 17.88 -16.38
CA ALA A 232 5.49 17.25 -16.33
C ALA A 232 4.46 18.05 -15.52
N LEU A 233 4.90 18.89 -14.56
CA LEU A 233 3.99 19.76 -13.80
C LEU A 233 3.35 20.83 -14.68
N TRP A 234 4.08 21.38 -15.66
CA TRP A 234 3.53 22.34 -16.63
C TRP A 234 2.65 21.67 -17.68
N ASN A 235 2.85 20.37 -17.93
CA ASN A 235 2.00 19.59 -18.82
C ASN A 235 0.63 19.24 -18.22
N LEU A 236 0.37 19.65 -16.96
CA LEU A 236 -0.97 19.59 -16.37
C LEU A 236 -1.95 20.55 -17.05
N ASP A 237 -1.46 21.58 -17.77
CA ASP A 237 -2.32 22.53 -18.48
C ASP A 237 -3.41 23.09 -17.54
N LYS A 238 -2.96 23.71 -16.44
CA LYS A 238 -3.84 24.26 -15.40
C LYS A 238 -4.68 25.43 -15.89
N GLU A 239 -4.41 25.96 -17.08
CA GLU A 239 -5.29 26.94 -17.73
C GLU A 239 -6.62 26.29 -18.14
N GLN A 240 -6.58 25.06 -18.67
CA GLN A 240 -7.75 24.32 -19.14
C GLN A 240 -8.26 23.28 -18.13
N ASN A 241 -7.44 22.85 -17.19
CA ASN A 241 -7.79 21.81 -16.22
C ASN A 241 -7.74 22.32 -14.78
N SER A 242 -8.56 21.73 -13.91
CA SER A 242 -8.42 21.85 -12.46
C SER A 242 -8.20 20.48 -11.84
N TYR A 243 -7.42 20.45 -10.76
CA TYR A 243 -7.07 19.24 -10.04
C TYR A 243 -7.51 19.35 -8.58
N SER A 244 -8.24 18.36 -8.09
CA SER A 244 -8.69 18.29 -6.70
C SER A 244 -8.19 17.01 -6.07
N PHE A 245 -7.43 17.11 -4.99
CA PHE A 245 -6.87 15.97 -4.29
C PHE A 245 -7.98 15.10 -3.69
N GLN A 246 -7.89 13.80 -3.92
CA GLN A 246 -8.87 12.83 -3.47
C GLN A 246 -8.31 12.00 -2.32
N ASP A 247 -7.28 11.20 -2.62
CA ASP A 247 -6.66 10.27 -1.69
C ASP A 247 -5.18 10.03 -1.99
N ALA A 248 -4.50 9.43 -1.03
CA ALA A 248 -3.15 8.92 -1.20
C ALA A 248 -2.94 7.60 -0.46
N PHE A 249 -2.03 6.81 -1.02
CA PHE A 249 -1.44 5.64 -0.38
C PHE A 249 0.08 5.77 -0.36
N PHE A 250 0.75 5.47 0.76
CA PHE A 250 2.21 5.51 0.83
C PHE A 250 2.82 4.31 1.55
N TYR A 251 4.06 4.00 1.18
CA TYR A 251 4.83 2.91 1.79
C TYR A 251 6.34 3.16 1.80
N ASP A 252 7.06 2.44 2.68
CA ASP A 252 8.52 2.33 2.65
C ASP A 252 8.98 1.45 1.49
N GLU A 253 9.76 2.03 0.58
CA GLU A 253 10.29 1.29 -0.57
C GLU A 253 11.66 0.69 -0.26
N ASN A 254 12.59 1.50 0.25
CA ASN A 254 13.94 1.04 0.57
C ASN A 254 14.24 1.21 2.07
N ILE A 255 14.83 0.17 2.65
CA ILE A 255 15.33 0.15 4.03
C ILE A 255 16.82 -0.22 3.99
N ASN A 256 17.66 0.48 4.75
CA ASN A 256 19.07 0.13 4.87
C ASN A 256 19.32 -1.00 5.89
N ALA A 257 20.56 -1.49 5.96
CA ALA A 257 20.95 -2.57 6.88
C ALA A 257 20.68 -2.30 8.37
N ASN A 258 20.53 -1.03 8.77
CA ASN A 258 20.20 -0.65 10.16
C ASN A 258 18.67 -0.62 10.42
N GLY A 259 17.85 -1.00 9.44
CA GLY A 259 16.40 -0.94 9.54
C GLY A 259 15.83 0.48 9.41
N ASN A 260 16.59 1.43 8.86
CA ASN A 260 16.11 2.79 8.64
C ASN A 260 15.58 2.92 7.21
N ILE A 261 14.39 3.51 7.09
CA ILE A 261 13.79 3.85 5.80
C ILE A 261 14.72 4.86 5.10
N THR A 262 15.02 4.60 3.82
CA THR A 262 15.86 5.45 2.96
C THR A 262 15.09 6.00 1.77
N SER A 263 14.02 5.33 1.32
CA SER A 263 13.05 5.91 0.38
C SER A 263 11.61 5.56 0.74
N LEU A 264 10.70 6.46 0.37
CA LEU A 264 9.26 6.31 0.50
C LEU A 264 8.63 6.54 -0.86
N LYS A 265 7.53 5.86 -1.13
CA LYS A 265 6.74 6.06 -2.34
C LYS A 265 5.30 6.41 -1.98
N TRP A 266 4.76 7.36 -2.72
CA TRP A 266 3.41 7.88 -2.57
C TRP A 266 2.67 7.73 -3.89
N ARG A 267 1.47 7.17 -3.85
CA ARG A 267 0.50 7.19 -4.93
C ARG A 267 -0.54 8.23 -4.54
N LEU A 268 -0.61 9.32 -5.29
CA LEU A 268 -1.58 10.40 -5.11
C LEU A 268 -2.65 10.27 -6.19
N THR A 269 -3.92 10.41 -5.80
CA THR A 269 -5.03 10.50 -6.73
C THR A 269 -5.66 11.89 -6.68
N PHE A 270 -5.94 12.44 -7.85
CA PHE A 270 -6.67 13.70 -8.04
C PHE A 270 -7.87 13.49 -8.95
N GLU A 271 -8.95 14.22 -8.68
CA GLU A 271 -9.98 14.52 -9.67
C GLU A 271 -9.37 15.48 -10.69
N LYS A 272 -9.31 15.10 -11.96
CA LYS A 272 -9.08 16.03 -13.06
C LYS A 272 -10.41 16.45 -13.64
N TYR A 273 -10.62 17.74 -13.74
CA TYR A 273 -11.80 18.35 -14.35
C TYR A 273 -11.38 19.34 -15.45
N VAL A 274 -12.04 19.30 -16.59
CA VAL A 274 -11.81 20.26 -17.69
C VAL A 274 -12.68 21.49 -17.43
N LYS A 275 -12.04 22.65 -17.25
CA LYS A 275 -12.71 23.93 -17.06
C LYS A 275 -13.65 24.17 -18.24
N ASP A 276 -14.87 24.61 -17.95
CA ASP A 276 -15.96 24.85 -18.93
C ASP A 276 -16.68 23.63 -19.53
N LYS A 277 -16.43 22.41 -19.03
CA LYS A 277 -17.26 21.22 -19.34
C LYS A 277 -18.17 20.85 -18.17
N ASP A 278 -19.07 19.89 -18.36
CA ASP A 278 -19.88 19.36 -17.25
C ASP A 278 -19.13 18.26 -16.48
N ASP A 279 -19.77 17.72 -15.44
CA ASP A 279 -19.24 16.64 -14.59
C ASP A 279 -18.85 15.37 -15.37
N SER A 280 -19.32 15.19 -16.62
CA SER A 280 -18.93 14.03 -17.45
C SER A 280 -17.46 14.09 -17.89
N SER A 281 -16.82 15.25 -17.79
CA SER A 281 -15.40 15.44 -18.11
C SER A 281 -14.46 14.98 -17.01
N LYS A 282 -14.98 14.61 -15.83
CA LYS A 282 -14.17 14.23 -14.68
C LYS A 282 -13.47 12.89 -14.92
N THR A 283 -12.18 12.88 -14.63
CA THR A 283 -11.31 11.70 -14.76
C THR A 283 -10.37 11.57 -13.56
N GLU A 284 -9.87 10.37 -13.32
CA GLU A 284 -8.80 10.16 -12.32
C GLU A 284 -7.45 10.58 -12.93
N LEU A 285 -6.67 11.37 -12.18
CA LEU A 285 -5.25 11.56 -12.41
C LEU A 285 -4.47 10.88 -11.28
N VAL A 286 -3.49 10.07 -11.63
CA VAL A 286 -2.62 9.40 -10.64
C VAL A 286 -1.20 9.93 -10.78
N ILE A 287 -0.63 10.40 -9.67
CA ILE A 287 0.75 10.86 -9.60
C ILE A 287 1.50 10.02 -8.58
N TYR A 288 2.63 9.47 -8.98
CA TYR A 288 3.49 8.70 -8.10
C TYR A 288 4.71 9.54 -7.75
N VAL A 289 5.01 9.65 -6.47
CA VAL A 289 6.07 10.50 -5.94
C VAL A 289 7.02 9.63 -5.11
N THR A 290 8.30 9.69 -5.44
CA THR A 290 9.37 9.03 -4.68
C THR A 290 10.11 10.05 -3.85
N PHE A 291 10.30 9.74 -2.57
CA PHE A 291 11.11 10.50 -1.64
C PHE A 291 12.39 9.76 -1.34
N GLU A 292 13.51 10.47 -1.31
CA GLU A 292 14.78 9.94 -0.82
C GLU A 292 15.25 10.71 0.41
N LYS A 293 15.89 9.97 1.31
CA LYS A 293 16.56 10.53 2.48
C LYS A 293 17.82 11.29 2.05
N ILE A 294 17.92 12.56 2.45
CA ILE A 294 19.09 13.41 2.20
C ILE A 294 20.04 13.36 3.40
N ILE A 295 19.52 13.66 4.58
CA ILE A 295 20.21 13.59 5.88
C ILE A 295 19.28 12.94 6.92
N GLU A 296 19.73 12.81 8.16
CA GLU A 296 18.91 12.24 9.22
C GLU A 296 17.58 12.99 9.37
N ASN A 297 16.46 12.26 9.27
CA ASN A 297 15.08 12.77 9.33
C ASN A 297 14.72 13.85 8.28
N SER A 298 15.47 13.98 7.18
CA SER A 298 15.13 14.88 6.08
C SER A 298 15.00 14.10 4.78
N TYR A 299 13.86 14.29 4.11
CA TYR A 299 13.54 13.71 2.83
C TYR A 299 13.25 14.80 1.81
N LYS A 300 13.52 14.53 0.53
CA LYS A 300 13.06 15.38 -0.58
C LYS A 300 12.50 14.50 -1.69
N ILE A 301 11.66 15.07 -2.55
CA ILE A 301 11.15 14.40 -3.74
C ILE A 301 12.33 14.18 -4.68
N SER A 302 12.68 12.92 -4.90
CA SER A 302 13.77 12.51 -5.79
C SER A 302 13.30 12.27 -7.22
N SER A 303 12.05 11.80 -7.35
CA SER A 303 11.39 11.64 -8.64
C SER A 303 9.87 11.64 -8.52
N PHE A 304 9.19 11.92 -9.63
CA PHE A 304 7.76 11.65 -9.75
C PHE A 304 7.35 11.36 -11.18
N TYR A 305 6.24 10.64 -11.35
CA TYR A 305 5.64 10.40 -12.66
C TYR A 305 4.12 10.54 -12.60
N ILE A 306 3.55 11.04 -13.69
CA ILE A 306 2.11 11.24 -13.87
C ILE A 306 1.62 10.17 -14.84
N GLN A 307 0.59 9.42 -14.46
CA GLN A 307 -0.02 8.36 -15.26
C GLN A 307 -1.17 8.89 -16.12
#